data_AF-A0A838AHH5-F1
#
_entry.id   AF-A0A838AHH5-F1
#
_cell.length_a   1.000
_cell.length_b   1.000
_cell.length_c   1.000
_cell.angle_alpha   90.00
_cell.angle_beta   90.00
_cell.angle_gamma   90.00
#
_symmetry.space_group_name_H-M   'P 1'
#
loop_
_entity.id
_entity.type
_entity.pdbx_description
1 polymer ?
#
loop_
_entity_poly.entity_id
_entity_poly.type
_entity_poly.pdbx_seq_one_letter_code
_entity_poly.pdbx_strand_id
1 'polypeptide(L)'
;MQKILILFGMICMLIVATNYAYSQEIRLATFQEVAQIVIDKSISQNVTASIALQSSSIQEMRISPELEQKIRENGRITAIVLTNQNQCILGVVDESCIIINVARDMEDTDFLTIQNSTKKISEAFIDELNTAFDTNAEFHSTFIQGNDLMGKALESSGIVSGRGTVSAVYTMPMEDTGSMYEKISAILLPSQIRESGGFYDVAKNLSTHEKAKMTFSIIPLGNKSLLQLKLSVDYPNTALSITEVNPLELLKTNELKRSEYFSGKFYPLNSILQVVVLSPESINVSNIRGNTIETQIIDNEKIPKEITKEGWIFDPDQGKRIEGKYIFGERKSIDKNELIFSLEGNGIVPKKIETDFNESIVIVIIISVVAISAAVYYLKGYKKLNK
;
A
#
# COMPACT_ATOMS: atom_id res chain seq x y z
N MET A 1 45.51 -48.53 -14.50
CA MET A 1 44.38 -48.49 -13.56
C MET A 1 44.29 -47.16 -12.78
N GLN A 2 45.39 -46.61 -12.27
CA GLN A 2 45.40 -45.33 -11.53
C GLN A 2 44.84 -44.12 -12.31
N LYS A 3 45.09 -44.01 -13.62
CA LYS A 3 44.60 -42.89 -14.45
C LYS A 3 43.08 -42.93 -14.71
N ILE A 4 42.46 -44.12 -14.69
CA ILE A 4 41.01 -44.28 -14.90
C ILE A 4 40.24 -43.97 -13.61
N LEU A 5 40.82 -44.28 -12.45
CA LEU A 5 40.23 -43.99 -11.14
C LEU A 5 40.17 -42.48 -10.86
N ILE A 6 41.19 -41.73 -11.28
CA ILE A 6 41.25 -40.26 -11.14
C ILE A 6 40.21 -39.56 -12.03
N LEU A 7 39.97 -40.10 -13.25
CA LEU A 7 38.98 -39.55 -14.16
C LEU A 7 37.55 -39.74 -13.63
N PHE A 8 37.25 -40.90 -13.03
CA PHE A 8 35.95 -41.16 -12.39
C PHE A 8 35.73 -40.31 -11.13
N GLY A 9 36.78 -40.04 -10.36
CA GLY A 9 36.74 -39.13 -9.20
C GLY A 9 36.43 -37.68 -9.59
N MET A 10 36.99 -37.19 -10.70
CA MET A 10 36.68 -35.85 -11.22
C MET A 10 35.25 -35.74 -11.78
N ILE A 11 34.75 -36.80 -12.44
CA ILE A 11 33.36 -36.83 -12.93
C ILE A 11 32.36 -36.86 -11.78
N CYS A 12 32.64 -37.61 -10.70
CA CYS A 12 31.79 -37.58 -9.49
C CYS A 12 31.82 -36.23 -8.77
N MET A 13 32.97 -35.53 -8.72
CA MET A 13 33.02 -34.16 -8.18
C MET A 13 32.28 -33.14 -9.06
N LEU A 14 32.27 -33.31 -10.38
CA LEU A 14 31.46 -32.47 -11.28
C LEU A 14 29.95 -32.69 -11.10
N ILE A 15 29.53 -33.89 -10.70
CA ILE A 15 28.11 -34.20 -10.40
C ILE A 15 27.69 -33.65 -9.02
N VAL A 16 28.60 -33.55 -8.05
CA VAL A 16 28.31 -32.93 -6.74
C VAL A 16 28.42 -31.40 -6.77
N ALA A 17 29.15 -30.85 -7.74
CA ALA A 17 29.30 -29.41 -7.97
C ALA A 17 28.31 -28.82 -8.98
N THR A 18 27.32 -29.59 -9.47
CA THR A 18 26.11 -28.95 -9.98
C THR A 18 25.39 -28.39 -8.78
N ASN A 19 25.76 -27.15 -8.47
CA ASN A 19 25.09 -26.25 -7.57
C ASN A 19 23.60 -26.57 -7.56
N TYR A 20 23.05 -26.64 -6.35
CA TYR A 20 21.65 -26.32 -6.10
C TYR A 20 21.39 -24.86 -6.54
N ALA A 21 21.54 -24.56 -7.82
CA ALA A 21 20.80 -23.51 -8.48
C ALA A 21 19.39 -24.08 -8.62
N TYR A 22 18.68 -24.16 -7.49
CA TYR A 22 17.24 -24.18 -7.53
C TYR A 22 16.88 -22.91 -8.28
N SER A 23 16.55 -23.06 -9.57
CA SER A 23 15.74 -22.07 -10.25
C SER A 23 14.41 -22.07 -9.49
N GLN A 24 14.33 -21.25 -8.44
CA GLN A 24 13.10 -21.11 -7.69
C GLN A 24 12.10 -20.48 -8.65
N GLU A 25 11.11 -21.25 -9.07
CA GLU A 25 10.02 -20.73 -9.89
C GLU A 25 9.41 -19.52 -9.17
N ILE A 26 9.51 -18.35 -9.79
CA ILE A 26 8.95 -17.11 -9.24
C ILE A 26 7.44 -17.27 -9.15
N ARG A 27 6.87 -17.04 -7.96
CA ARG A 27 5.41 -17.08 -7.74
C ARG A 27 4.90 -15.74 -7.24
N LEU A 28 3.62 -15.51 -7.50
CA LEU A 28 2.86 -14.40 -6.93
C LEU A 28 1.85 -14.97 -5.95
N ALA A 29 1.89 -14.52 -4.70
CA ALA A 29 0.81 -14.76 -3.76
C ALA A 29 -0.28 -13.67 -3.92
N THR A 30 -1.50 -13.99 -3.48
CA THR A 30 -2.58 -13.01 -3.39
C THR A 30 -2.35 -12.02 -2.25
N PHE A 31 -1.77 -12.47 -1.13
CA PHE A 31 -1.36 -11.62 -0.02
C PHE A 31 -0.09 -10.82 -0.36
N GLN A 32 -0.08 -9.54 -0.01
CA GLN A 32 1.07 -8.65 -0.15
C GLN A 32 1.25 -7.79 1.10
N GLU A 33 2.50 -7.46 1.36
CA GLU A 33 2.92 -6.53 2.39
C GLU A 33 3.73 -5.39 1.77
N VAL A 34 3.33 -4.15 2.05
CA VAL A 34 3.90 -2.95 1.45
C VAL A 34 4.22 -1.94 2.53
N ALA A 35 5.47 -1.48 2.56
CA ALA A 35 5.90 -0.33 3.33
C ALA A 35 6.00 0.85 2.38
N GLN A 36 5.36 1.97 2.70
CA GLN A 36 5.32 3.12 1.82
C GLN A 36 5.61 4.40 2.58
N ILE A 37 6.54 5.18 2.03
CA ILE A 37 6.80 6.55 2.42
C ILE A 37 6.36 7.47 1.30
N VAL A 38 5.50 8.44 1.59
CA VAL A 38 5.14 9.52 0.67
C VAL A 38 5.72 10.81 1.22
N ILE A 39 6.66 11.41 0.50
CA ILE A 39 7.24 12.72 0.82
C ILE A 39 6.62 13.73 -0.15
N ASP A 40 5.63 14.47 0.31
CA ASP A 40 4.92 15.42 -0.54
C ASP A 40 5.34 16.84 -0.22
N LYS A 41 6.29 17.37 -1.01
CA LYS A 41 6.77 18.76 -0.92
C LYS A 41 5.88 19.74 -1.69
N SER A 42 4.86 19.25 -2.40
CA SER A 42 4.10 20.04 -3.38
C SER A 42 2.72 20.44 -2.90
N ILE A 43 1.96 19.50 -2.33
CA ILE A 43 0.53 19.67 -2.07
C ILE A 43 0.30 19.83 -0.56
N SER A 44 0.62 18.79 0.20
CA SER A 44 0.38 18.73 1.65
C SER A 44 1.56 19.21 2.51
N GLN A 45 2.78 19.21 1.96
CA GLN A 45 4.02 19.46 2.72
C GLN A 45 4.28 18.42 3.83
N ASN A 46 3.55 17.30 3.80
CA ASN A 46 3.58 16.26 4.82
C ASN A 46 4.40 15.05 4.34
N VAL A 47 4.86 14.28 5.32
CA VAL A 47 5.42 12.95 5.06
C VAL A 47 4.48 11.91 5.64
N THR A 48 4.02 10.97 4.84
CA THR A 48 3.21 9.84 5.31
C THR A 48 4.05 8.59 5.28
N ALA A 49 4.24 7.97 6.44
CA ALA A 49 4.82 6.64 6.55
C ALA A 49 3.70 5.63 6.80
N SER A 50 3.71 4.51 6.08
CA SER A 50 2.64 3.52 6.20
C SER A 50 3.08 2.10 5.95
N ILE A 51 2.36 1.17 6.57
CA ILE A 51 2.39 -0.26 6.25
C ILE A 51 0.99 -0.66 5.79
N ALA A 52 0.91 -1.35 4.65
CA ALA A 52 -0.31 -1.94 4.13
C ALA A 52 -0.13 -3.45 3.98
N LEU A 53 -1.06 -4.20 4.56
CA LEU A 53 -1.27 -5.60 4.27
C LEU A 53 -2.48 -5.68 3.35
N GLN A 54 -2.40 -6.45 2.27
CA GLN A 54 -3.50 -6.56 1.32
C GLN A 54 -3.65 -7.94 0.72
N SER A 55 -4.87 -8.31 0.34
CA SER A 55 -5.14 -9.56 -0.37
C SER A 55 -6.41 -9.48 -1.21
N SER A 56 -6.48 -10.30 -2.26
CA SER A 56 -7.74 -10.57 -2.96
C SER A 56 -8.38 -11.90 -2.57
N SER A 57 -7.98 -12.49 -1.43
CA SER A 57 -8.48 -13.76 -0.91
C SER A 57 -9.12 -13.54 0.45
N ILE A 58 -10.40 -13.88 0.57
CA ILE A 58 -11.14 -13.84 1.84
C ILE A 58 -10.63 -14.86 2.87
N GLN A 59 -9.76 -15.81 2.48
CA GLN A 59 -9.10 -16.73 3.40
C GLN A 59 -7.89 -16.10 4.08
N GLU A 60 -7.22 -15.16 3.41
CA GLU A 60 -6.06 -14.43 3.92
C GLU A 60 -6.50 -13.15 4.66
N MET A 61 -7.63 -12.57 4.27
CA MET A 61 -8.31 -11.48 4.99
C MET A 61 -9.79 -11.82 5.15
N ARG A 62 -10.16 -12.26 6.34
CA ARG A 62 -11.46 -12.83 6.69
C ARG A 62 -12.57 -11.79 6.60
N ILE A 63 -13.38 -11.93 5.56
CA ILE A 63 -14.69 -11.30 5.39
C ILE A 63 -15.65 -12.42 4.98
N SER A 64 -16.92 -12.33 5.38
CA SER A 64 -17.95 -13.28 4.96
C SER A 64 -18.01 -13.35 3.42
N PRO A 65 -18.03 -14.55 2.81
CA PRO A 65 -18.24 -14.69 1.37
C PRO A 65 -19.51 -14.00 0.89
N GLU A 66 -20.59 -14.06 1.68
CA GLU A 66 -21.88 -13.46 1.39
C GLU A 66 -21.77 -11.93 1.35
N LEU A 67 -21.11 -11.32 2.35
CA LEU A 67 -20.89 -9.87 2.39
C LEU A 67 -19.99 -9.41 1.24
N GLU A 68 -18.88 -10.09 0.97
CA GLU A 68 -17.98 -9.78 -0.17
C GLU A 68 -18.73 -9.83 -1.49
N GLN A 69 -19.51 -10.89 -1.71
CA GLN A 69 -20.29 -11.07 -2.92
C GLN A 69 -21.36 -9.99 -3.05
N LYS A 70 -22.10 -9.67 -1.97
CA LYS A 70 -23.13 -8.64 -1.96
C LYS A 70 -22.57 -7.25 -2.29
N ILE A 71 -21.38 -6.92 -1.77
CA ILE A 71 -20.67 -5.67 -2.10
C ILE A 71 -20.33 -5.63 -3.58
N ARG A 72 -19.77 -6.72 -4.11
CA ARG A 72 -19.33 -6.84 -5.50
C ARG A 72 -20.49 -6.81 -6.50
N GLU A 73 -21.59 -7.48 -6.19
CA GLU A 73 -22.77 -7.59 -7.07
C GLU A 73 -23.66 -6.35 -7.08
N ASN A 74 -23.51 -5.44 -6.09
CA ASN A 74 -24.22 -4.17 -6.10
C ASN A 74 -23.91 -3.33 -7.35
N GLY A 75 -22.68 -3.43 -7.88
CA GLY A 75 -22.24 -2.73 -9.09
C GLY A 75 -22.04 -1.22 -8.96
N ARG A 76 -22.64 -0.58 -7.94
CA ARG A 76 -22.45 0.86 -7.65
C ARG A 76 -21.52 1.11 -6.47
N ILE A 77 -21.30 0.16 -5.55
CA ILE A 77 -20.28 0.33 -4.51
C ILE A 77 -18.89 0.38 -5.14
N THR A 78 -18.15 1.46 -4.87
CA THR A 78 -16.78 1.64 -5.37
C THR A 78 -15.73 1.32 -4.30
N ALA A 79 -16.06 1.53 -3.03
CA ALA A 79 -15.22 1.12 -1.90
C ALA A 79 -16.01 1.19 -0.58
N ILE A 80 -15.67 0.33 0.37
CA ILE A 80 -16.06 0.47 1.78
C ILE A 80 -14.79 0.70 2.60
N VAL A 81 -14.83 1.63 3.55
CA VAL A 81 -13.68 2.04 4.34
C VAL A 81 -14.06 2.11 5.81
N LEU A 82 -13.32 1.43 6.68
CA LEU A 82 -13.35 1.56 8.13
C LEU A 82 -12.10 2.33 8.57
N THR A 83 -12.22 3.37 9.38
CA THR A 83 -11.06 4.16 9.84
C THR A 83 -11.32 4.87 11.17
N ASN A 84 -10.26 5.12 11.95
CA ASN A 84 -10.26 6.04 13.09
C ASN A 84 -9.48 7.33 12.83
N GLN A 85 -9.36 7.73 11.56
CA GLN A 85 -8.78 9.03 11.26
C GLN A 85 -9.67 10.13 11.86
N ASN A 86 -9.05 11.01 12.68
CA ASN A 86 -9.76 12.03 13.47
C ASN A 86 -10.80 12.85 12.71
N GLN A 87 -10.48 13.15 11.46
CA GLN A 87 -11.40 13.75 10.52
C GLN A 87 -11.49 12.84 9.30
N CYS A 88 -12.45 11.91 9.30
CA CYS A 88 -12.65 10.97 8.18
C CYS A 88 -13.37 11.64 7.00
N ILE A 89 -14.18 12.67 7.27
CA ILE A 89 -14.80 13.56 6.28
C ILE A 89 -14.94 14.97 6.88
N LEU A 90 -15.12 15.99 6.03
CA LEU A 90 -15.49 17.33 6.46
C LEU A 90 -16.69 17.32 7.42
N GLY A 91 -16.50 17.89 8.62
CA GLY A 91 -17.54 18.02 9.63
C GLY A 91 -17.62 16.88 10.66
N VAL A 92 -16.89 15.78 10.47
CA VAL A 92 -16.74 14.71 11.48
C VAL A 92 -15.42 14.92 12.20
N VAL A 93 -15.46 15.00 13.53
CA VAL A 93 -14.28 15.26 14.38
C VAL A 93 -14.39 14.35 15.60
N ASP A 94 -13.26 13.76 16.01
CA ASP A 94 -13.15 12.89 17.19
C ASP A 94 -14.14 11.69 17.14
N GLU A 95 -14.39 11.17 15.93
CA GLU A 95 -15.15 9.95 15.69
C GLU A 95 -14.42 8.99 14.73
N SER A 96 -14.63 7.69 14.93
CA SER A 96 -14.26 6.67 13.93
C SER A 96 -15.39 6.52 12.93
N CYS A 97 -15.09 6.05 11.72
CA CYS A 97 -16.04 6.04 10.61
C CYS A 97 -16.07 4.73 9.83
N ILE A 98 -17.27 4.38 9.37
CA ILE A 98 -17.49 3.50 8.23
C ILE A 98 -17.99 4.38 7.07
N ILE A 99 -17.27 4.37 5.95
CA ILE A 99 -17.58 5.14 4.75
C ILE A 99 -17.92 4.16 3.63
N ILE A 100 -19.14 4.24 3.11
CA ILE A 100 -19.60 3.46 1.96
C ILE A 100 -19.62 4.40 0.74
N ASN A 101 -18.67 4.19 -0.17
CA ASN A 101 -18.54 4.98 -1.39
C ASN A 101 -19.37 4.33 -2.51
N VAL A 102 -20.23 5.14 -3.11
CA VAL A 102 -21.18 4.72 -4.14
C VAL A 102 -20.97 5.58 -5.38
N ALA A 103 -20.84 4.94 -6.54
CA ALA A 103 -20.84 5.63 -7.83
C ALA A 103 -22.14 6.42 -7.99
N ARG A 104 -22.01 7.69 -8.37
CA ARG A 104 -23.14 8.57 -8.62
C ARG A 104 -24.00 8.00 -9.74
N ASP A 105 -25.31 8.06 -9.56
CA ASP A 105 -26.24 7.84 -10.65
C ASP A 105 -26.28 9.07 -11.54
N MET A 106 -26.11 8.89 -12.85
CA MET A 106 -26.18 9.99 -13.79
C MET A 106 -27.63 10.43 -14.05
N GLU A 107 -28.61 9.59 -13.71
CA GLU A 107 -30.03 9.94 -13.74
C GLU A 107 -30.43 10.83 -12.57
N ASP A 108 -29.69 10.78 -11.45
CA ASP A 108 -29.90 11.63 -10.28
C ASP A 108 -29.37 13.05 -10.54
N THR A 109 -30.29 13.95 -10.92
CA THR A 109 -29.99 15.33 -11.32
C THR A 109 -29.98 16.32 -10.15
N ASP A 110 -30.83 16.12 -9.15
CA ASP A 110 -30.92 16.97 -7.95
C ASP A 110 -30.08 16.44 -6.78
N PHE A 111 -29.52 17.36 -5.99
CA PHE A 111 -28.64 17.05 -4.86
C PHE A 111 -29.28 16.14 -3.81
N LEU A 112 -30.55 16.37 -3.46
CA LEU A 112 -31.25 15.58 -2.45
C LEU A 112 -31.51 14.16 -2.96
N THR A 113 -31.82 14.01 -4.24
CA THR A 113 -31.99 12.69 -4.87
C THR A 113 -30.69 11.90 -4.82
N ILE A 114 -29.57 12.52 -5.19
CA ILE A 114 -28.23 11.90 -5.14
C ILE A 114 -27.93 11.39 -3.72
N GLN A 115 -28.15 12.23 -2.70
CA GLN A 115 -27.91 11.87 -1.31
C GLN A 115 -28.81 10.72 -0.84
N ASN A 116 -30.12 10.79 -1.11
CA ASN A 116 -31.07 9.76 -0.71
C ASN A 116 -30.81 8.41 -1.39
N SER A 117 -30.46 8.43 -2.68
CA SER A 117 -30.07 7.27 -3.48
C SER A 117 -28.86 6.56 -2.86
N THR A 118 -27.80 7.32 -2.53
CA THR A 118 -26.62 6.80 -1.84
C THR A 118 -26.93 6.27 -0.45
N LYS A 119 -27.71 7.01 0.35
CA LYS A 119 -28.12 6.58 1.69
C LYS A 119 -28.84 5.23 1.64
N LYS A 120 -29.85 5.10 0.78
CA LYS A 120 -30.62 3.86 0.60
C LYS A 120 -29.75 2.67 0.22
N ILE A 121 -28.78 2.86 -0.68
CA ILE A 121 -27.83 1.79 -1.02
C ILE A 121 -27.00 1.41 0.21
N SER A 122 -26.49 2.39 0.95
CA SER A 122 -25.61 2.15 2.10
C SER A 122 -26.31 1.49 3.30
N GLU A 123 -27.58 1.81 3.55
CA GLU A 123 -28.38 1.21 4.63
C GLU A 123 -28.53 -0.31 4.46
N ALA A 124 -28.44 -0.82 3.23
CA ALA A 124 -28.49 -2.25 2.97
C ALA A 124 -27.24 -3.01 3.42
N PHE A 125 -26.16 -2.33 3.84
CA PHE A 125 -24.87 -2.93 4.19
C PHE A 125 -24.44 -2.66 5.63
N ILE A 126 -24.87 -1.54 6.23
CA ILE A 126 -24.31 -1.08 7.51
C ILE A 126 -24.43 -2.11 8.64
N ASP A 127 -25.56 -2.82 8.76
CA ASP A 127 -25.76 -3.82 9.83
C ASP A 127 -24.79 -5.00 9.72
N GLU A 128 -24.55 -5.47 8.49
CA GLU A 128 -23.58 -6.55 8.23
C GLU A 128 -22.15 -6.08 8.45
N LEU A 129 -21.83 -4.83 8.10
CA LEU A 129 -20.51 -4.23 8.35
C LEU A 129 -20.26 -4.05 9.84
N ASN A 130 -21.24 -3.56 10.59
CA ASN A 130 -21.18 -3.44 12.05
C ASN A 130 -20.95 -4.80 12.70
N THR A 131 -21.65 -5.83 12.23
CA THR A 131 -21.44 -7.21 12.68
C THR A 131 -20.04 -7.71 12.32
N ALA A 132 -19.58 -7.46 11.09
CA ALA A 132 -18.29 -7.95 10.59
C ALA A 132 -17.09 -7.31 11.29
N PHE A 133 -17.20 -6.05 11.71
CA PHE A 133 -16.12 -5.31 12.36
C PHE A 133 -16.25 -5.18 13.87
N ASP A 134 -17.32 -5.73 14.46
CA ASP A 134 -17.66 -5.57 15.87
C ASP A 134 -17.73 -4.07 16.25
N THR A 135 -18.62 -3.36 15.55
CA THR A 135 -18.87 -1.92 15.68
C THR A 135 -20.36 -1.61 15.76
N ASN A 136 -20.70 -0.36 16.06
CA ASN A 136 -22.07 0.14 16.16
C ASN A 136 -22.23 1.50 15.45
N ALA A 137 -21.63 1.64 14.27
CA ALA A 137 -21.64 2.90 13.55
C ALA A 137 -23.05 3.28 13.08
N GLU A 138 -23.41 4.54 13.29
CA GLU A 138 -24.72 5.11 12.98
C GLU A 138 -24.62 6.13 11.86
N PHE A 139 -25.68 6.29 11.08
CA PHE A 139 -25.67 7.19 9.93
C PHE A 139 -25.46 8.64 10.38
N HIS A 140 -24.41 9.28 9.86
CA HIS A 140 -24.11 10.68 10.11
C HIS A 140 -24.53 11.56 8.92
N SER A 141 -23.98 11.29 7.74
CA SER A 141 -24.21 12.15 6.58
C SER A 141 -23.94 11.48 5.23
N THR A 142 -24.31 12.19 4.16
CA THR A 142 -23.91 11.88 2.79
C THR A 142 -23.07 13.01 2.22
N PHE A 143 -21.90 12.69 1.67
CA PHE A 143 -20.94 13.64 1.15
C PHE A 143 -20.65 13.38 -0.33
N ILE A 144 -20.82 14.40 -1.18
CA ILE A 144 -20.44 14.31 -2.60
C ILE A 144 -18.95 14.57 -2.69
N GLN A 145 -18.19 13.59 -3.18
CA GLN A 145 -16.74 13.73 -3.25
C GLN A 145 -16.33 14.73 -4.35
N GLY A 146 -15.35 15.57 -4.01
CA GLY A 146 -14.80 16.61 -4.88
C GLY A 146 -13.66 16.12 -5.78
N ASN A 147 -12.92 17.07 -6.37
CA ASN A 147 -11.76 16.75 -7.20
C ASN A 147 -10.64 16.09 -6.39
N ASP A 148 -10.21 14.90 -6.84
CA ASP A 148 -9.11 14.14 -6.25
C ASP A 148 -7.75 14.58 -6.83
N LEU A 149 -7.19 15.65 -6.27
CA LEU A 149 -5.88 16.17 -6.71
C LEU A 149 -4.73 15.22 -6.32
N MET A 150 -4.82 14.55 -5.18
CA MET A 150 -3.75 13.69 -4.66
C MET A 150 -3.70 12.34 -5.38
N GLY A 151 -4.83 11.68 -5.61
CA GLY A 151 -4.90 10.45 -6.39
C GLY A 151 -4.47 10.66 -7.84
N LYS A 152 -4.72 11.85 -8.42
CA LYS A 152 -4.13 12.24 -9.71
C LYS A 152 -2.60 12.40 -9.63
N ALA A 153 -2.08 13.06 -8.60
CA ALA A 153 -0.64 13.25 -8.44
C ALA A 153 0.12 11.94 -8.18
N LEU A 154 -0.53 10.98 -7.51
CA LEU A 154 0.02 9.68 -7.18
C LEU A 154 -0.25 8.61 -8.26
N GLU A 155 -0.98 8.95 -9.33
CA GLU A 155 -1.41 8.04 -10.39
C GLU A 155 -2.14 6.79 -9.87
N SER A 156 -2.82 6.93 -8.72
CA SER A 156 -3.64 5.84 -8.18
C SER A 156 -4.78 5.54 -9.16
N SER A 157 -5.08 4.26 -9.38
CA SER A 157 -6.22 3.84 -10.19
C SER A 157 -7.46 4.57 -9.68
N GLY A 158 -8.05 5.44 -10.50
CA GLY A 158 -9.11 6.37 -10.08
C GLY A 158 -10.45 5.71 -9.70
N ILE A 159 -10.44 4.42 -9.38
CA ILE A 159 -11.59 3.63 -8.91
C ILE A 159 -12.02 4.06 -7.50
N VAL A 160 -11.07 4.61 -6.72
CA VAL A 160 -11.31 5.23 -5.40
C VAL A 160 -11.10 6.75 -5.48
N SER A 161 -11.06 7.31 -6.69
CA SER A 161 -10.94 8.74 -6.92
C SER A 161 -12.31 9.37 -6.75
N GLY A 162 -12.43 10.36 -5.88
CA GLY A 162 -13.72 10.93 -5.50
C GLY A 162 -14.53 11.62 -6.61
N ARG A 163 -14.04 11.60 -7.85
CA ARG A 163 -14.77 12.16 -8.97
C ARG A 163 -15.88 11.21 -9.40
N GLY A 164 -17.12 11.60 -9.12
CA GLY A 164 -18.31 10.84 -9.50
C GLY A 164 -18.73 9.79 -8.47
N THR A 165 -18.24 9.90 -7.24
CA THR A 165 -18.69 9.09 -6.10
C THR A 165 -19.36 9.96 -5.05
N VAL A 166 -20.24 9.33 -4.27
CA VAL A 166 -20.93 9.91 -3.14
C VAL A 166 -20.73 8.96 -1.97
N SER A 167 -20.29 9.49 -0.84
CA SER A 167 -20.02 8.73 0.38
C SER A 167 -21.23 8.79 1.29
N ALA A 168 -21.73 7.65 1.73
CA ALA A 168 -22.50 7.58 2.97
C ALA A 168 -21.52 7.37 4.13
N VAL A 169 -21.61 8.23 5.15
CA VAL A 169 -20.71 8.25 6.29
C VAL A 169 -21.49 7.85 7.53
N TYR A 170 -20.97 6.83 8.21
CA TYR A 170 -21.46 6.35 9.48
C TYR A 170 -20.38 6.57 10.52
N THR A 171 -20.74 7.09 11.70
CA THR A 171 -19.79 7.41 12.76
C THR A 171 -20.03 6.54 13.99
N MET A 172 -18.96 6.35 14.74
CA MET A 172 -18.96 5.64 16.02
C MET A 172 -17.92 6.28 16.94
N PRO A 173 -17.95 6.00 18.26
CA PRO A 173 -16.97 6.54 19.19
C PRO A 173 -15.53 6.35 18.68
N MET A 174 -14.69 7.38 18.85
CA MET A 174 -13.29 7.29 18.49
C MET A 174 -12.60 6.13 19.22
N GLU A 175 -11.87 5.31 18.46
CA GLU A 175 -11.04 4.24 19.02
C GLU A 175 -9.57 4.63 18.94
N ASP A 176 -8.83 4.35 20.01
CA ASP A 176 -7.37 4.42 19.99
C ASP A 176 -6.80 3.54 18.87
N THR A 177 -5.83 4.07 18.12
CA THR A 177 -5.30 3.39 16.93
C THR A 177 -4.64 2.06 17.23
N GLY A 178 -3.91 1.96 18.35
CA GLY A 178 -3.30 0.70 18.77
C GLY A 178 -4.36 -0.36 19.05
N SER A 179 -5.36 0.01 19.86
CA SER A 179 -6.48 -0.85 20.24
C SER A 179 -7.31 -1.28 19.03
N MET A 180 -7.65 -0.35 18.15
CA MET A 180 -8.43 -0.63 16.94
C MET A 180 -7.64 -1.51 15.96
N TYR A 181 -6.33 -1.25 15.77
CA TYR A 181 -5.49 -2.07 14.91
C TYR A 181 -5.38 -3.51 15.42
N GLU A 182 -5.19 -3.70 16.73
CA GLU A 182 -5.18 -5.05 17.32
C GLU A 182 -6.52 -5.77 17.17
N LYS A 183 -7.65 -5.11 17.50
CA LYS A 183 -9.00 -5.67 17.36
C LYS A 183 -9.29 -6.08 15.91
N ILE A 184 -9.18 -5.12 14.99
CA ILE A 184 -9.54 -5.32 13.59
C ILE A 184 -8.58 -6.30 12.91
N SER A 185 -7.28 -6.24 13.20
CA SER A 185 -6.36 -7.25 12.65
C SER A 185 -6.64 -8.64 13.19
N ALA A 186 -7.05 -8.81 14.45
CA ALA A 186 -7.42 -10.12 15.00
C ALA A 186 -8.69 -10.70 14.36
N ILE A 187 -9.65 -9.85 14.02
CA ILE A 187 -10.87 -10.23 13.28
C ILE A 187 -10.52 -10.66 11.85
N LEU A 188 -9.75 -9.83 11.15
CA LEU A 188 -9.51 -9.98 9.71
C LEU A 188 -8.38 -10.94 9.37
N LEU A 189 -7.30 -10.97 10.14
CA LEU A 189 -6.08 -11.71 9.76
C LEU A 189 -5.97 -13.04 10.51
N PRO A 190 -5.82 -14.18 9.80
CA PRO A 190 -5.47 -15.46 10.42
C PRO A 190 -4.19 -15.34 11.27
N SER A 191 -4.07 -16.18 12.31
CA SER A 191 -2.87 -16.20 13.15
C SER A 191 -1.62 -16.50 12.35
N GLN A 192 -1.71 -17.29 11.28
CA GLN A 192 -0.59 -17.59 10.38
C GLN A 192 0.02 -16.34 9.74
N ILE A 193 -0.75 -15.26 9.55
CA ILE A 193 -0.22 -13.98 9.06
C ILE A 193 0.27 -13.12 10.23
N ARG A 194 -0.53 -13.02 11.31
CA ARG A 194 -0.21 -12.16 12.46
C ARG A 194 1.03 -12.62 13.24
N GLU A 195 1.26 -13.92 13.33
CA GLU A 195 2.38 -14.52 14.08
C GLU A 195 3.63 -14.70 13.21
N SER A 196 3.57 -14.38 11.91
CA SER A 196 4.71 -14.47 10.99
C SER A 196 5.61 -13.22 10.99
N GLY A 197 5.30 -12.25 11.86
CA GLY A 197 6.06 -11.03 12.07
C GLY A 197 6.20 -10.13 10.85
N GLY A 198 7.35 -9.48 10.71
CA GLY A 198 7.68 -8.66 9.54
C GLY A 198 6.88 -7.36 9.50
N PHE A 199 6.17 -7.12 8.39
CA PHE A 199 5.44 -5.87 8.18
C PHE A 199 4.28 -5.72 9.18
N TYR A 200 3.64 -6.82 9.59
CA TYR A 200 2.61 -6.79 10.63
C TYR A 200 3.15 -6.24 11.95
N ASP A 201 4.33 -6.68 12.39
CA ASP A 201 4.95 -6.19 13.63
C ASP A 201 5.33 -4.72 13.54
N VAL A 202 5.85 -4.29 12.38
CA VAL A 202 6.18 -2.87 12.15
C VAL A 202 4.91 -2.02 12.22
N ALA A 203 3.81 -2.45 11.59
CA ALA A 203 2.53 -1.78 11.71
C ALA A 203 2.05 -1.75 13.17
N LYS A 204 2.02 -2.90 13.84
CA LYS A 204 1.59 -2.99 15.24
C LYS A 204 2.39 -2.06 16.18
N ASN A 205 3.69 -1.93 15.97
CA ASN A 205 4.50 -0.99 16.75
C ASN A 205 4.17 0.46 16.38
N LEU A 206 4.04 0.75 15.08
CA LEU A 206 3.72 2.07 14.58
C LEU A 206 2.33 2.56 15.03
N SER A 207 1.38 1.66 15.33
CA SER A 207 0.02 2.04 15.77
C SER A 207 -0.02 2.70 17.14
N THR A 208 1.08 2.61 17.91
CA THR A 208 1.25 3.29 19.20
C THR A 208 1.63 4.78 19.06
N HIS A 209 1.93 5.23 17.84
CA HIS A 209 2.28 6.63 17.59
C HIS A 209 1.04 7.51 17.71
N GLU A 210 1.16 8.69 18.33
CA GLU A 210 0.04 9.60 18.62
C GLU A 210 -0.72 10.06 17.35
N LYS A 211 -0.03 10.13 16.21
CA LYS A 211 -0.57 10.49 14.89
C LYS A 211 -0.88 9.29 14.01
N ALA A 212 -0.85 8.08 14.56
CA ALA A 212 -1.18 6.88 13.81
C ALA A 212 -2.67 6.84 13.51
N LYS A 213 -2.99 6.31 12.35
CA LYS A 213 -4.36 6.08 11.88
C LYS A 213 -4.42 4.71 11.23
N MET A 214 -5.51 4.00 11.49
CA MET A 214 -5.81 2.73 10.87
C MET A 214 -6.88 2.92 9.80
N THR A 215 -6.75 2.16 8.71
CA THR A 215 -7.77 2.08 7.67
C THR A 215 -7.89 0.63 7.20
N PHE A 216 -9.11 0.10 7.19
CA PHE A 216 -9.42 -1.11 6.45
C PHE A 216 -10.32 -0.76 5.27
N SER A 217 -10.07 -1.36 4.11
CA SER A 217 -10.84 -1.09 2.90
C SER A 217 -11.19 -2.35 2.11
N ILE A 218 -12.41 -2.37 1.57
CA ILE A 218 -12.92 -3.36 0.63
C ILE A 218 -13.17 -2.64 -0.69
N ILE A 219 -12.47 -3.04 -1.75
CA ILE A 219 -12.59 -2.44 -3.08
C ILE A 219 -13.00 -3.53 -4.07
N PRO A 220 -14.21 -3.50 -4.62
CA PRO A 220 -14.62 -4.46 -5.64
C PRO A 220 -13.82 -4.27 -6.94
N LEU A 221 -13.22 -5.36 -7.45
CA LEU A 221 -12.39 -5.41 -8.66
C LEU A 221 -12.86 -6.55 -9.57
N GLY A 222 -13.87 -6.29 -10.39
CA GLY A 222 -14.40 -7.28 -11.33
C GLY A 222 -15.01 -8.48 -10.61
N ASN A 223 -14.32 -9.62 -10.62
CA ASN A 223 -14.80 -10.88 -10.04
C ASN A 223 -14.32 -11.16 -8.61
N LYS A 224 -13.58 -10.23 -7.99
CA LYS A 224 -13.05 -10.34 -6.63
C LYS A 224 -12.95 -8.97 -5.98
N SER A 225 -12.81 -8.89 -4.67
CA SER A 225 -12.49 -7.64 -3.97
C SER A 225 -11.01 -7.60 -3.57
N LEU A 226 -10.43 -6.40 -3.57
CA LEU A 226 -9.17 -6.11 -2.88
C LEU A 226 -9.49 -5.68 -1.45
N LEU A 227 -8.95 -6.44 -0.50
CA LEU A 227 -9.02 -6.18 0.92
C LEU A 227 -7.67 -5.61 1.34
N GLN A 228 -7.69 -4.53 2.12
CA GLN A 228 -6.46 -3.91 2.60
C GLN A 228 -6.63 -3.41 4.03
N LEU A 229 -5.71 -3.82 4.90
CA LEU A 229 -5.49 -3.23 6.21
C LEU A 229 -4.23 -2.35 6.14
N LYS A 230 -4.39 -1.04 6.29
CA LYS A 230 -3.33 -0.04 6.26
C LYS A 230 -3.23 0.65 7.61
N LEU A 231 -2.00 0.87 8.05
CA LEU A 231 -1.68 1.76 9.14
C LEU A 231 -0.74 2.86 8.62
N SER A 232 -1.01 4.11 8.98
CA SER A 232 -0.19 5.25 8.58
C SER A 232 0.06 6.21 9.72
N VAL A 233 1.20 6.91 9.66
CA VAL A 233 1.53 8.08 10.49
C VAL A 233 1.86 9.23 9.56
N ASP A 234 1.23 10.37 9.82
CA ASP A 234 1.54 11.61 9.13
C ASP A 234 2.47 12.48 9.98
N TYR A 235 3.54 12.94 9.35
CA TYR A 235 4.52 13.87 9.90
C TYR A 235 4.30 15.24 9.24
N PRO A 236 3.46 16.10 9.86
CA PRO A 236 3.02 17.33 9.22
C PRO A 236 4.16 18.34 9.03
N ASN A 237 4.18 19.02 7.89
CA ASN A 237 5.15 20.08 7.55
C ASN A 237 6.63 19.64 7.58
N THR A 238 6.92 18.34 7.45
CA THR A 238 8.30 17.82 7.51
C THR A 238 8.93 17.64 6.13
N ALA A 239 8.12 17.51 5.06
CA ALA A 239 8.60 17.09 3.74
C ALA A 239 9.67 18.03 3.17
N LEU A 240 9.51 19.34 3.37
CA LEU A 240 10.45 20.35 2.85
C LEU A 240 11.86 20.22 3.43
N SER A 241 11.99 19.72 4.67
CA SER A 241 13.28 19.52 5.33
C SER A 241 14.00 18.24 4.94
N ILE A 242 13.32 17.30 4.27
CA ILE A 242 13.93 16.01 3.90
C ILE A 242 14.83 16.18 2.68
N THR A 243 16.14 16.08 2.90
CA THR A 243 17.18 15.98 1.88
C THR A 243 17.88 14.62 1.88
N GLU A 244 17.88 13.91 3.00
CA GLU A 244 18.29 12.50 3.10
C GLU A 244 17.07 11.69 3.53
N VAL A 245 16.74 10.65 2.77
CA VAL A 245 15.59 9.78 3.03
C VAL A 245 16.07 8.55 3.78
N ASN A 246 15.50 8.34 4.97
CA ASN A 246 15.66 7.11 5.75
C ASN A 246 14.29 6.48 6.02
N PRO A 247 13.83 5.54 5.17
CA PRO A 247 12.46 5.02 5.25
C PRO A 247 12.15 4.34 6.58
N LEU A 248 13.10 3.59 7.15
CA LEU A 248 12.84 2.83 8.39
C LEU A 248 12.79 3.72 9.63
N GLU A 249 13.47 4.87 9.62
CA GLU A 249 13.36 5.85 10.69
C GLU A 249 11.94 6.46 10.75
N LEU A 250 11.33 6.72 9.59
CA LEU A 250 9.95 7.17 9.49
C LEU A 250 8.94 6.08 9.90
N LEU A 251 9.32 4.80 9.77
CA LEU A 251 8.53 3.64 10.24
C LEU A 251 8.87 3.24 11.69
N LYS A 252 9.76 3.97 12.37
CA LYS A 252 10.20 3.70 13.75
C LYS A 252 10.76 2.29 13.95
N THR A 253 11.50 1.77 12.96
CA THR A 253 12.21 0.48 13.05
C THR A 253 13.66 0.59 12.58
N ASN A 254 14.52 -0.35 13.01
CA ASN A 254 15.91 -0.43 12.54
C ASN A 254 16.10 -1.44 11.40
N GLU A 255 15.19 -2.42 11.30
CA GLU A 255 15.24 -3.52 10.34
C GLU A 255 13.82 -3.77 9.83
N LEU A 256 13.68 -4.09 8.55
CA LEU A 256 12.43 -4.56 7.96
C LEU A 256 12.62 -6.00 7.50
N LYS A 257 11.81 -6.90 8.06
CA LYS A 257 11.82 -8.33 7.73
C LYS A 257 10.63 -8.66 6.85
N ARG A 258 10.86 -9.52 5.87
CA ARG A 258 9.78 -10.21 5.16
C ARG A 258 9.06 -11.11 6.15
N SER A 259 7.74 -11.18 6.03
CA SER A 259 6.96 -12.10 6.84
C SER A 259 7.36 -13.55 6.55
N GLU A 260 7.47 -14.38 7.59
CA GLU A 260 7.68 -15.83 7.43
C GLU A 260 6.47 -16.52 6.79
N TYR A 261 5.35 -15.82 6.58
CA TYR A 261 4.23 -16.26 5.75
C TYR A 261 4.69 -16.65 4.32
N PHE A 262 5.72 -15.97 3.81
CA PHE A 262 6.29 -16.24 2.49
C PHE A 262 7.39 -17.31 2.49
N SER A 263 7.76 -17.88 3.64
CA SER A 263 8.91 -18.78 3.77
C SER A 263 8.84 -20.07 2.94
N GLY A 264 7.63 -20.51 2.59
CA GLY A 264 7.41 -21.78 1.89
C GLY A 264 7.81 -21.77 0.41
N LYS A 265 7.87 -20.61 -0.26
CA LYS A 265 8.26 -20.48 -1.68
C LYS A 265 8.88 -19.10 -1.97
N PHE A 266 9.38 -18.91 -3.19
CA PHE A 266 9.97 -17.63 -3.59
C PHE A 266 8.93 -16.62 -4.10
N TYR A 267 8.67 -15.60 -3.28
CA TYR A 267 7.69 -14.54 -3.55
C TYR A 267 8.32 -13.13 -3.55
N PRO A 268 9.32 -12.83 -4.40
CA PRO A 268 10.16 -11.63 -4.28
C PRO A 268 9.41 -10.29 -4.45
N LEU A 269 8.18 -10.33 -4.99
CA LEU A 269 7.35 -9.17 -5.27
C LEU A 269 6.16 -9.02 -4.31
N ASN A 270 6.07 -9.89 -3.30
CA ASN A 270 4.98 -9.83 -2.32
C ASN A 270 5.35 -9.02 -1.06
N SER A 271 6.63 -8.66 -0.90
CA SER A 271 7.14 -7.78 0.16
C SER A 271 7.89 -6.63 -0.49
N ILE A 272 7.33 -5.41 -0.44
CA ILE A 272 7.89 -4.24 -1.14
C ILE A 272 8.03 -3.07 -0.19
N LEU A 273 9.15 -2.34 -0.28
CA LEU A 273 9.28 -1.00 0.29
C LEU A 273 9.29 0.01 -0.85
N GLN A 274 8.45 1.02 -0.75
CA GLN A 274 8.28 2.08 -1.74
C GLN A 274 8.47 3.45 -1.11
N VAL A 275 9.13 4.34 -1.85
CA VAL A 275 9.21 5.76 -1.53
C VAL A 275 8.70 6.54 -2.73
N VAL A 276 7.69 7.40 -2.51
CA VAL A 276 7.18 8.33 -3.52
C VAL A 276 7.53 9.73 -3.06
N VAL A 277 8.17 10.51 -3.93
CA VAL A 277 8.48 11.91 -3.66
C VAL A 277 7.77 12.79 -4.67
N LEU A 278 6.98 13.73 -4.18
CA LEU A 278 6.36 14.78 -4.98
C LEU A 278 7.06 16.10 -4.67
N SER A 279 7.45 16.83 -5.70
CA SER A 279 8.18 18.09 -5.58
C SER A 279 7.71 19.12 -6.60
N PRO A 280 7.60 20.41 -6.23
CA PRO A 280 7.21 21.46 -7.17
C PRO A 280 8.27 21.67 -8.26
N GLU A 281 9.53 21.40 -7.91
CA GLU A 281 10.70 21.48 -8.76
C GLU A 281 11.33 20.11 -9.00
N SER A 282 12.15 20.00 -10.04
CA SER A 282 12.86 18.76 -10.32
C SER A 282 13.86 18.47 -9.21
N ILE A 283 13.77 17.26 -8.67
CA ILE A 283 14.73 16.68 -7.74
C ILE A 283 15.36 15.46 -8.40
N ASN A 284 16.56 15.10 -7.95
CA ASN A 284 17.31 13.94 -8.41
C ASN A 284 17.67 13.05 -7.22
N VAL A 285 17.64 11.74 -7.43
CA VAL A 285 18.18 10.78 -6.44
C VAL A 285 19.70 10.72 -6.56
N SER A 286 20.39 10.80 -5.42
CA SER A 286 21.84 10.63 -5.34
C SER A 286 22.24 9.90 -4.06
N ASN A 287 23.54 9.62 -3.89
CA ASN A 287 24.13 9.06 -2.67
C ASN A 287 23.38 7.84 -2.10
N ILE A 288 22.96 6.93 -2.98
CA ILE A 288 22.26 5.69 -2.59
C ILE A 288 23.27 4.82 -1.84
N ARG A 289 22.99 4.52 -0.57
CA ARG A 289 23.89 3.73 0.28
C ARG A 289 23.79 2.22 0.00
N GLY A 290 22.60 1.74 -0.37
CA GLY A 290 22.37 0.34 -0.72
C GLY A 290 22.60 0.03 -2.20
N ASN A 291 22.32 -1.22 -2.56
CA ASN A 291 22.41 -1.69 -3.94
C ASN A 291 21.31 -1.09 -4.82
N THR A 292 21.59 -0.95 -6.12
CA THR A 292 20.60 -0.69 -7.17
C THR A 292 20.51 -1.91 -8.08
N ILE A 293 19.30 -2.17 -8.61
CA ILE A 293 19.09 -3.28 -9.54
C ILE A 293 19.12 -2.75 -10.97
N GLU A 294 19.89 -3.41 -11.84
CA GLU A 294 19.85 -3.10 -13.26
C GLU A 294 18.45 -3.35 -13.81
N THR A 295 17.92 -2.38 -14.55
CA THR A 295 16.61 -2.48 -15.18
C THR A 295 16.70 -2.55 -16.70
N GLN A 296 15.61 -2.97 -17.31
CA GLN A 296 15.34 -2.92 -18.73
C GLN A 296 13.93 -2.35 -18.96
N ILE A 297 13.69 -1.76 -20.11
CA ILE A 297 12.39 -1.17 -20.43
C ILE A 297 11.53 -2.22 -21.12
N ILE A 298 10.35 -2.51 -20.56
CA ILE A 298 9.32 -3.34 -21.20
C ILE A 298 7.98 -2.59 -21.13
N ASP A 299 7.31 -2.46 -22.28
CA ASP A 299 6.12 -1.64 -22.50
C ASP A 299 6.14 -0.29 -21.72
N ASN A 300 7.25 0.46 -21.85
CA ASN A 300 7.53 1.76 -21.24
C ASN A 300 7.74 1.81 -19.71
N GLU A 301 7.90 0.68 -19.02
CA GLU A 301 8.23 0.64 -17.60
C GLU A 301 9.62 0.07 -17.33
N LYS A 302 10.33 0.57 -16.31
CA LYS A 302 11.59 -0.02 -15.85
C LYS A 302 11.33 -1.30 -15.05
N ILE A 303 11.67 -2.44 -15.65
CA ILE A 303 11.60 -3.77 -15.05
C ILE A 303 13.01 -4.22 -14.62
N PRO A 304 13.21 -4.74 -13.40
CA PRO A 304 14.51 -5.31 -13.03
C PRO A 304 14.91 -6.45 -13.97
N LYS A 305 16.20 -6.59 -14.25
CA LYS A 305 16.74 -7.72 -15.03
C LYS A 305 16.80 -9.00 -14.19
N GLU A 306 17.12 -8.87 -12.91
CA GLU A 306 17.22 -9.99 -11.97
C GLU A 306 16.46 -9.71 -10.67
N ILE A 307 15.32 -10.38 -10.47
CA ILE A 307 14.44 -10.17 -9.30
C ILE A 307 14.92 -10.91 -8.05
N THR A 308 15.93 -11.75 -8.18
CA THR A 308 16.61 -12.44 -7.07
C THR A 308 17.59 -11.55 -6.34
N LYS A 309 18.05 -10.48 -6.98
CA LYS A 309 18.91 -9.46 -6.36
C LYS A 309 18.08 -8.47 -5.58
N GLU A 310 18.59 -8.06 -4.43
CA GLU A 310 18.06 -6.95 -3.67
C GLU A 310 18.55 -5.60 -4.22
N GLY A 311 17.77 -4.55 -3.98
CA GLY A 311 18.20 -3.19 -4.29
C GLY A 311 17.08 -2.26 -4.73
N TRP A 312 17.44 -1.00 -4.89
CA TRP A 312 16.57 0.06 -5.35
C TRP A 312 16.38 0.04 -6.87
N ILE A 313 15.18 0.41 -7.26
CA ILE A 313 14.78 0.76 -8.62
C ILE A 313 14.09 2.13 -8.55
N PHE A 314 14.61 3.10 -9.28
CA PHE A 314 14.03 4.45 -9.35
C PHE A 314 13.44 4.71 -10.74
N ASP A 315 12.15 5.05 -10.79
CA ASP A 315 11.43 5.31 -12.04
C ASP A 315 10.41 6.46 -11.92
N PRO A 316 10.73 7.68 -12.40
CA PRO A 316 12.06 8.11 -12.82
C PRO A 316 12.99 8.33 -11.61
N ASP A 317 14.29 8.46 -11.88
CA ASP A 317 15.34 8.81 -10.90
C ASP A 317 15.56 10.34 -10.78
N GLN A 318 14.92 11.11 -11.65
CA GLN A 318 14.88 12.58 -11.62
C GLN A 318 13.52 13.10 -12.10
N GLY A 319 13.08 14.21 -11.53
CA GLY A 319 11.86 14.89 -11.94
C GLY A 319 11.08 15.49 -10.78
N LYS A 320 9.83 15.88 -11.05
CA LYS A 320 8.89 16.39 -10.04
C LYS A 320 8.19 15.29 -9.26
N ARG A 321 8.21 14.07 -9.79
CA ARG A 321 7.73 12.85 -9.14
C ARG A 321 8.83 11.81 -9.26
N ILE A 322 9.28 11.27 -8.14
CA ILE A 322 10.23 10.16 -8.08
C ILE A 322 9.54 9.01 -7.38
N GLU A 323 9.76 7.80 -7.90
CA GLU A 323 9.29 6.58 -7.27
C GLU A 323 10.46 5.61 -7.12
N GLY A 324 10.87 5.37 -5.88
CA GLY A 324 11.84 4.36 -5.50
C GLY A 324 11.14 3.10 -5.00
N LYS A 325 11.48 1.94 -5.55
CA LYS A 325 11.04 0.62 -5.07
C LYS A 325 12.27 -0.16 -4.64
N TYR A 326 12.27 -0.63 -3.41
CA TYR A 326 13.27 -1.56 -2.92
C TYR A 326 12.74 -2.99 -3.04
N ILE A 327 13.47 -3.83 -3.76
CA ILE A 327 13.19 -5.26 -3.90
C ILE A 327 14.10 -6.01 -2.93
N PHE A 328 13.55 -6.97 -2.19
CA PHE A 328 14.32 -7.78 -1.24
C PHE A 328 15.15 -8.89 -1.91
N GLY A 329 14.76 -9.31 -3.11
CA GLY A 329 15.37 -10.46 -3.75
C GLY A 329 15.22 -11.73 -2.90
N GLU A 330 16.33 -12.46 -2.75
CA GLU A 330 16.44 -13.64 -1.89
C GLU A 330 16.63 -13.30 -0.40
N ARG A 331 16.89 -12.03 -0.05
CA ARG A 331 17.06 -11.65 1.35
C ARG A 331 15.74 -11.71 2.11
N LYS A 332 15.85 -12.08 3.38
CA LYS A 332 14.74 -12.08 4.33
C LYS A 332 14.58 -10.76 5.07
N SER A 333 15.64 -9.96 5.18
CA SER A 333 15.60 -8.70 5.90
C SER A 333 16.57 -7.68 5.34
N ILE A 334 16.29 -6.41 5.65
CA ILE A 334 17.08 -5.25 5.26
C ILE A 334 17.24 -4.27 6.43
N ASP A 335 18.44 -3.75 6.62
CA ASP A 335 18.76 -2.79 7.66
C ASP A 335 18.54 -1.34 7.20
N LYS A 336 18.24 -0.45 8.15
CA LYS A 336 17.96 0.98 7.88
C LYS A 336 19.03 1.67 7.04
N ASN A 337 20.31 1.35 7.29
CA ASN A 337 21.44 2.03 6.65
C ASN A 337 21.54 1.72 5.15
N GLU A 338 20.99 0.58 4.72
CA GLU A 338 21.00 0.12 3.33
C GLU A 338 19.90 0.81 2.49
N LEU A 339 18.92 1.43 3.13
CA LEU A 339 17.77 2.06 2.48
C LEU A 339 17.94 3.58 2.30
N ILE A 340 19.08 4.13 2.71
CA ILE A 340 19.31 5.58 2.70
C ILE A 340 19.72 6.05 1.31
N PHE A 341 19.14 7.17 0.89
CA PHE A 341 19.53 7.92 -0.31
C PHE A 341 19.28 9.42 -0.12
N SER A 342 19.89 10.25 -0.96
CA SER A 342 19.72 11.71 -0.93
C SER A 342 18.78 12.20 -2.04
N LEU A 343 18.14 13.33 -1.78
CA LEU A 343 17.34 14.10 -2.71
C LEU A 343 18.05 15.44 -2.96
N GLU A 344 18.60 15.59 -4.16
CA GLU A 344 19.25 16.83 -4.59
C GLU A 344 18.31 17.64 -5.46
N GLY A 345 18.18 18.94 -5.20
CA GLY A 345 17.35 19.86 -5.98
C GLY A 345 18.02 21.22 -6.11
N ASN A 346 17.63 21.97 -7.13
CA ASN A 346 18.15 23.32 -7.39
C ASN A 346 17.58 24.35 -6.41
N GLY A 347 17.94 24.26 -5.13
CA GLY A 347 18.17 25.41 -4.25
C GLY A 347 17.09 26.49 -4.06
N ILE A 348 15.81 26.26 -4.38
CA ILE A 348 14.75 27.22 -4.05
C ILE A 348 13.80 26.56 -3.04
N VAL A 349 13.94 26.96 -1.78
CA VAL A 349 12.90 26.75 -0.76
C VAL A 349 11.70 27.59 -1.18
N PRO A 350 10.56 27.00 -1.59
CA PRO A 350 9.38 27.79 -1.93
C PRO A 350 8.93 28.53 -0.66
N LYS A 351 8.54 29.80 -0.82
CA LYS A 351 7.87 30.55 0.25
C LYS A 351 6.67 29.73 0.73
N LYS A 352 6.54 29.60 2.05
CA LYS A 352 5.37 29.05 2.75
C LYS A 352 4.11 29.62 2.09
N ILE A 353 3.44 28.84 1.25
CA ILE A 353 2.12 29.21 0.78
C ILE A 353 1.22 28.89 1.98
N GLU A 354 0.80 29.93 2.70
CA GLU A 354 -0.36 29.84 3.58
C GLU A 354 -1.58 29.64 2.70
N THR A 355 -1.74 28.41 2.21
CA THR A 355 -3.03 27.93 1.76
C THR A 355 -3.70 27.33 2.98
N ASP A 356 -4.76 27.99 3.40
CA ASP A 356 -5.81 27.44 4.27
C ASP A 356 -6.54 26.32 3.50
N PHE A 357 -5.80 25.27 3.13
CA PHE A 357 -6.40 23.98 2.85
C PHE A 357 -6.75 23.45 4.24
N ASN A 358 -8.01 23.61 4.63
CA ASN A 358 -8.61 22.67 5.58
C ASN A 358 -8.18 21.28 5.08
N GLU A 359 -7.39 20.56 5.87
CA GLU A 359 -6.78 19.24 5.60
C GLU A 359 -7.85 18.14 5.47
N SER A 360 -8.93 18.41 4.76
CA SER A 360 -10.20 17.71 4.88
C SER A 360 -10.69 17.15 3.55
N ILE A 361 -9.89 17.22 2.50
CA ILE A 361 -10.05 16.29 1.37
C ILE A 361 -9.29 15.03 1.74
N VAL A 362 -9.89 14.24 2.62
CA VAL A 362 -9.47 12.86 2.83
C VAL A 362 -9.95 12.09 1.61
N ILE A 363 -9.16 12.16 0.55
CA ILE A 363 -9.08 11.03 -0.34
C ILE A 363 -8.58 9.92 0.56
N VAL A 364 -9.38 8.88 0.78
CA VAL A 364 -8.85 7.62 1.30
C VAL A 364 -7.95 7.11 0.19
N ILE A 365 -6.70 7.59 0.16
CA ILE A 365 -5.77 7.21 -0.90
C ILE A 365 -5.35 5.79 -0.59
N ILE A 366 -6.07 4.86 -1.20
CA ILE A 366 -5.71 3.46 -1.28
C ILE A 366 -4.59 3.37 -2.34
N ILE A 367 -3.39 3.87 -1.99
CA ILE A 367 -2.22 3.97 -2.89
C ILE A 367 -1.70 2.57 -3.31
N SER A 368 -2.17 1.50 -2.69
CA SER A 368 -1.60 0.15 -2.84
C SER A 368 -1.97 -0.60 -4.12
N VAL A 369 -2.96 -0.13 -4.90
CA VAL A 369 -3.31 -0.78 -6.19
C VAL A 369 -2.11 -0.77 -7.16
N VAL A 370 -1.19 0.18 -7.00
CA VAL A 370 0.04 0.28 -7.79
C VAL A 370 0.97 -0.93 -7.54
N ALA A 371 1.04 -1.46 -6.31
CA ALA A 371 1.94 -2.57 -5.98
C ALA A 371 1.47 -3.91 -6.58
N ILE A 372 0.16 -4.20 -6.58
CA ILE A 372 -0.40 -5.41 -7.21
C ILE A 372 -0.20 -5.37 -8.72
N SER A 373 -0.51 -4.21 -9.33
CA SER A 373 -0.39 -4.00 -10.77
C SER A 373 1.06 -4.13 -11.23
N ALA A 374 2.01 -3.49 -10.51
CA ALA A 374 3.43 -3.59 -10.78
C ALA A 374 3.98 -5.02 -10.59
N ALA A 375 3.56 -5.74 -9.55
CA ALA A 375 4.00 -7.12 -9.34
C ALA A 375 3.54 -8.07 -10.46
N VAL A 376 2.27 -7.95 -10.87
CA VAL A 376 1.73 -8.71 -12.03
C VAL A 376 2.45 -8.34 -13.31
N TYR A 377 2.73 -7.05 -13.50
CA TYR A 377 3.38 -6.54 -14.69
C TYR A 377 4.85 -6.97 -14.79
N TYR A 378 5.62 -6.86 -13.70
CA TYR A 378 6.99 -7.37 -13.62
C TYR A 378 7.05 -8.86 -13.98
N LEU A 379 6.16 -9.68 -13.43
CA LEU A 379 6.09 -11.10 -13.76
C LEU A 379 5.71 -11.36 -15.22
N LYS A 380 4.81 -10.55 -15.79
CA LYS A 380 4.46 -10.64 -17.21
C LYS A 380 5.67 -10.30 -18.09
N GLY A 381 6.44 -9.28 -17.71
CA GLY A 381 7.71 -8.93 -18.35
C GLY A 381 8.72 -10.09 -18.32
N TYR A 382 8.93 -10.70 -17.15
CA TYR A 382 9.81 -11.87 -17.01
C TYR A 382 9.36 -13.08 -17.84
N LYS A 383 8.06 -13.36 -17.89
CA LYS A 383 7.53 -14.44 -18.73
C LYS A 383 7.71 -14.20 -20.22
N LYS A 384 7.76 -12.94 -20.67
CA LYS A 384 8.07 -12.59 -22.07
C LYS A 384 9.56 -12.85 -22.41
N LEU A 385 10.47 -12.72 -21.44
CA LEU A 385 11.92 -12.92 -21.65
C LEU A 385 12.31 -14.40 -21.73
N ASN A 386 11.57 -15.27 -21.05
CA ASN A 386 11.85 -16.71 -21.00
C ASN A 386 11.11 -17.52 -22.10
N LYS A 387 10.60 -16.84 -23.13
CA LYS A 387 10.08 -17.42 -24.37
C LYS A 387 10.96 -17.01 -25.52
#